data_AF-A0A1E7L6Q5-F1
#
_entry.id   AF-A0A1E7L6Q5-F1
#
_cell.length_a   1.000
_cell.length_b   1.000
_cell.length_c   1.000
_cell.angle_alpha   90.00
_cell.angle_beta   90.00
_cell.angle_gamma   90.00
#
_symmetry.space_group_name_H-M   'P 1'
#
loop_
_entity.id
_entity.type
_entity.pdbx_description
1 polymer ?
#
loop_
_entity_poly.entity_id
_entity_poly.type
_entity_poly.pdbx_seq_one_letter_code
_entity_poly.pdbx_strand_id
1 'polypeptide(L)' 'VVDRLVEPLLGGVYAGDAYRISMRAAVPVLYEAARHGSSLLAGVRAVQEQAAAQPCASPVFMGVEGGVGRLPLAVADA' A
#
# COMPACT_ATOMS: atom_id res chain seq x y z
N VAL A 1 -10.74 16.02 0.45
CA VAL A 1 -10.28 14.70 -0.07
C VAL A 1 -9.27 14.09 0.89
N VAL A 2 -8.23 14.82 1.29
CA VAL A 2 -7.21 14.30 2.23
C VAL A 2 -7.86 13.86 3.56
N ASP A 3 -8.48 14.79 4.28
CA ASP A 3 -9.03 14.55 5.63
C ASP A 3 -10.15 13.50 5.69
N ARG A 4 -10.84 13.26 4.56
CA ARG A 4 -12.01 12.36 4.51
C ARG A 4 -11.76 11.04 3.81
N LEU A 5 -10.67 10.90 3.06
CA LEU A 5 -10.35 9.67 2.31
C LEU A 5 -8.92 9.23 2.54
N VAL A 6 -7.94 10.11 2.29
CA VAL A 6 -6.52 9.73 2.41
C VAL A 6 -6.16 9.45 3.86
N GLU A 7 -6.61 10.29 4.78
CA GLU A 7 -6.28 10.17 6.20
C GLU A 7 -6.89 8.91 6.85
N PRO A 8 -8.18 8.56 6.67
CA PRO A 8 -8.70 7.27 7.14
C PRO A 8 -8.02 6.05 6.52
N LEU A 9 -7.68 6.10 5.22
CA LEU A 9 -7.01 4.99 4.54
C LEU A 9 -5.58 4.77 5.07
N LEU A 10 -4.80 5.84 5.21
CA LEU A 10 -3.44 5.75 5.76
C LEU A 10 -3.44 5.48 7.26
N GLY A 11 -4.39 6.06 8.00
CA GLY A 11 -4.57 5.82 9.43
C GLY A 11 -4.90 4.35 9.73
N GLY A 12 -5.66 3.69 8.86
CA GLY A 12 -5.94 2.25 9.00
C GLY A 12 -4.71 1.35 8.86
N VAL A 13 -3.66 1.80 8.17
CA VAL A 13 -2.43 1.02 7.94
C VAL A 13 -1.31 1.43 8.89
N TYR A 14 -1.09 2.74 9.03
CA TYR A 14 0.07 3.32 9.72
C TYR A 14 -0.27 3.96 11.07
N ALA A 15 -1.56 4.09 11.41
CA ALA A 15 -2.05 4.74 12.64
C ALA A 15 -1.43 6.14 12.89
N GLY A 16 -1.14 6.88 11.81
CA GLY A 16 -0.42 8.15 11.85
C GLY A 16 -1.12 9.27 11.07
N ASP A 17 -0.67 10.50 11.30
CA ASP A 17 -1.08 11.71 10.58
C ASP A 17 -0.60 11.67 9.13
N ALA A 18 -1.54 11.73 8.18
CA ALA A 18 -1.25 11.67 6.74
C ALA A 18 -0.26 12.76 6.29
N TYR A 19 -0.25 13.94 6.92
CA TYR A 19 0.67 15.03 6.57
C TYR A 19 2.11 14.77 7.03
N ARG A 20 2.33 13.80 7.92
CA ARG A 20 3.65 13.42 8.43
C ARG A 20 4.17 12.10 7.87
N ILE A 21 3.35 11.38 7.10
CA ILE A 21 3.75 10.14 6.45
C ILE A 21 4.52 10.47 5.16
N SER A 22 5.73 9.93 5.03
CA SER A 22 6.53 10.09 3.81
C SER A 22 5.87 9.37 2.63
N MET A 23 5.43 10.13 1.61
CA MET A 23 4.84 9.57 0.39
C MET A 23 5.81 8.60 -0.32
N ARG A 24 7.11 8.91 -0.32
CA ARG A 24 8.14 8.04 -0.92
C ARG A 24 8.20 6.67 -0.22
N ALA A 25 8.06 6.65 1.11
CA ALA A 25 8.12 5.41 1.87
C ALA A 25 6.81 4.62 1.82
N ALA A 26 5.68 5.31 1.98
CA ALA A 26 4.37 4.66 2.10
C ALA A 26 3.77 4.23 0.75
N VAL A 27 4.01 5.00 -0.32
CA VAL A 27 3.40 4.78 -1.64
C VAL A 27 4.40 5.07 -2.78
N PRO A 28 5.52 4.32 -2.88
CA PRO A 28 6.63 4.64 -3.78
C PRO A 28 6.23 4.73 -5.25
N VAL A 29 5.33 3.87 -5.72
CA VAL A 29 4.86 3.88 -7.12
C VAL A 29 4.13 5.19 -7.45
N LEU A 30 3.28 5.67 -6.56
CA LEU A 30 2.58 6.94 -6.74
C LEU A 30 3.53 8.14 -6.63
N TYR A 31 4.52 8.04 -5.73
CA TYR A 31 5.57 9.05 -5.61
C TYR A 31 6.32 9.26 -6.93
N GLU A 32 6.74 8.18 -7.58
CA GLU A 32 7.44 8.26 -8.87
C GLU A 32 6.53 8.79 -9.98
N ALA A 33 5.27 8.38 -10.02
CA ALA A 33 4.29 8.90 -10.99
C ALA A 33 4.07 10.41 -10.82
N ALA A 34 3.99 10.89 -9.58
CA ALA A 34 3.84 12.32 -9.27
C ALA A 34 5.10 13.13 -9.62
N ARG A 35 6.28 12.52 -9.56
CA ARG A 35 7.56 13.20 -9.84
C ARG A 35 7.81 13.42 -11.34
N HIS A 36 7.30 12.54 -12.19
CA HIS A 36 7.62 12.54 -13.63
C HIS A 36 6.48 13.07 -14.53
N GLY A 37 5.25 13.17 -14.01
CA GLY A 37 4.07 13.57 -14.80
C GLY A 37 3.59 15.00 -14.55
N SER A 38 2.96 15.60 -15.55
CA SER A 38 2.20 16.85 -15.39
C SER A 38 0.80 16.64 -14.79
N SER A 39 0.32 15.38 -14.75
CA SER A 39 -1.00 15.01 -14.22
C SER A 39 -0.93 13.73 -13.38
N LEU A 40 -1.34 13.83 -12.12
CA LEU A 40 -1.40 12.70 -11.19
C LEU A 40 -2.39 11.62 -11.65
N LEU A 41 -3.53 12.02 -12.19
CA LEU A 41 -4.54 11.07 -12.67
C LEU A 41 -4.04 10.27 -13.87
N ALA A 42 -3.28 10.90 -14.77
CA ALA A 42 -2.65 10.20 -15.89
C ALA A 42 -1.60 9.19 -15.38
N GLY A 43 -0.79 9.58 -14.39
CA GLY A 43 0.16 8.69 -13.72
C GLY A 43 -0.51 7.49 -13.06
N VAL A 44 -1.60 7.71 -12.31
CA VAL A 44 -2.37 6.63 -11.67
C VAL A 44 -2.97 5.68 -12.72
N ARG A 45 -3.50 6.19 -13.83
CA ARG A 45 -4.03 5.35 -14.91
C ARG A 45 -2.95 4.45 -15.52
N ALA A 46 -1.76 5.00 -15.80
CA ALA A 46 -0.65 4.20 -16.32
C ALA A 46 -0.22 3.09 -15.35
N VAL A 47 -0.19 3.37 -14.05
CA VAL A 47 0.10 2.37 -13.01
C VAL A 47 -0.96 1.26 -12.98
N GLN A 48 -2.25 1.62 -13.10
CA GLN A 48 -3.34 0.64 -13.15
C GLN A 48 -3.26 -0.26 -14.38
N GLU A 49 -2.94 0.31 -15.56
CA GLU A 49 -2.76 -0.46 -16.80
C GLU A 49 -1.60 -1.45 -16.69
N GLN A 50 -0.48 -1.05 -16.08
CA GLN A 50 0.64 -1.95 -15.81
C GLN A 50 0.28 -3.08 -14.86
N ALA A 51 -0.45 -2.79 -13.77
CA ALA A 51 -0.91 -3.80 -12.83
C ALA A 51 -1.89 -4.79 -13.48
N ALA A 52 -2.76 -4.32 -14.36
CA ALA A 52 -3.69 -5.18 -15.10
C ALA A 52 -2.97 -6.10 -16.11
N ALA A 53 -1.85 -5.64 -16.69
CA ALA A 53 -1.04 -6.44 -17.60
C ALA A 53 -0.27 -7.58 -16.90
N GLN A 54 -0.07 -7.49 -15.59
CA GLN A 54 0.60 -8.52 -14.77
C GLN A 54 -0.28 -8.88 -13.57
N PRO A 55 -1.38 -9.64 -13.77
CA PRO A 55 -2.26 -10.01 -12.69
C PRO A 55 -1.50 -10.86 -11.67
N CYS A 56 -1.48 -10.42 -10.41
CA CYS A 56 -0.96 -11.25 -9.34
C CYS A 56 -1.92 -12.42 -9.12
N ALA A 57 -1.41 -13.66 -9.26
CA ALA A 57 -2.22 -14.87 -9.08
C ALA A 57 -2.56 -15.16 -7.60
N SER A 58 -1.96 -14.42 -6.66
CA SER A 58 -2.12 -14.62 -5.22
C SER A 58 -2.85 -13.43 -4.58
N PRO A 59 -3.60 -13.67 -3.49
CA PRO A 59 -4.33 -12.61 -2.81
C PRO A 59 -3.38 -11.61 -2.15
N VAL A 60 -3.75 -10.32 -2.19
CA VAL A 60 -2.99 -9.22 -1.58
C VAL A 60 -2.89 -9.37 -0.06
N PHE A 61 -3.93 -9.94 0.55
CA PHE A 61 -3.98 -10.26 1.97
C PHE A 61 -4.13 -11.76 2.15
N MET A 62 -3.26 -12.35 2.96
CA MET A 62 -3.30 -13.76 3.34
C MET A 62 -2.98 -13.87 4.83
N GLY A 63 -3.73 -14.71 5.53
CA GLY A 63 -3.51 -15.01 6.94
C GLY A 63 -3.00 -16.43 7.16
N VAL A 64 -2.64 -16.74 8.40
CA VAL A 64 -2.32 -18.10 8.85
C VAL A 64 -3.57 -18.69 9.49
N GLU A 65 -3.87 -19.95 9.18
CA GLU A 65 -4.95 -20.68 9.85
C GLU A 65 -4.70 -20.74 11.36
N GLY A 66 -5.70 -20.34 12.16
CA GLY A 66 -5.55 -20.17 13.61
C GLY A 66 -4.86 -18.87 14.04
N GLY A 67 -4.57 -17.95 13.11
CA GLY A 67 -4.15 -16.57 13.39
C GLY A 67 -2.65 -16.30 13.25
N VAL A 68 -2.31 -15.09 12.80
CA VAL A 68 -0.92 -14.63 12.60
C VAL A 68 -0.08 -14.62 13.90
N GLY A 69 -0.73 -14.58 15.06
CA GLY A 69 -0.07 -14.69 16.37
C GLY A 69 0.63 -16.03 16.62
N ARG A 70 0.40 -17.04 15.76
CA ARG A 70 1.14 -18.31 15.79
C ARG A 70 2.55 -18.21 15.18
N LEU A 71 2.79 -17.24 14.30
CA LEU A 71 4.07 -17.12 13.59
C LEU A 71 5.26 -16.91 14.53
N PRO A 72 5.21 -16.02 15.54
CA PRO A 72 6.36 -15.83 16.45
C PRO A 72 6.74 -17.11 17.21
N LEU A 73 5.76 -17.91 17.65
CA LEU A 73 6.01 -19.18 18.34
C LEU A 73 6.66 -20.19 17.41
N ALA A 74 6.12 -20.36 16.20
CA ALA A 74 6.69 -21.30 15.22
C ALA A 74 8.12 -20.94 14.79
N VAL A 75 8.45 -19.64 14.70
CA VAL A 75 9.82 -19.18 14.41
C VAL A 75 10.77 -19.45 15.57
N ALA A 76 10.30 -19.32 16.82
CA ALA A 76 11.12 -19.59 18.00
C ALA A 76 11.46 -21.08 18.17
N ASP A 77 10.62 -21.97 17.64
CA ASP A 77 10.79 -23.43 17.71
C ASP A 77 11.65 -24.02 16.55
N ALA A 78 12.06 -23.20 15.57
CA ALA A 78 12.83 -23.60 14.38
C ALA A 78 14.34 -23.40 14.54
#